data_AF-A0A3N1IDW1-F1
#
_entry.id   AF-A0A3N1IDW1-F1
#
_cell.length_a   1.000
_cell.length_b   1.000
_cell.length_c   1.000
_cell.angle_alpha   90.00
_cell.angle_beta   90.00
_cell.angle_gamma   90.00
#
_symmetry.space_group_name_H-M   'P 1'
#
loop_
_entity.id
_entity.type
_entity.pdbx_description
1 polymer ?
#
loop_
_entity_poly.entity_id
_entity_poly.type
_entity_poly.pdbx_seq_one_letter_code
_entity_poly.pdbx_strand_id
1 'polypeptide(L)'
;MSRRFLFVLGSARDEGNTELLARRAAEQLPADVEQRWIHLAEQPLPDFVDLRHDSEYVRPPSDTATGRLLDATLAATDIVIASPLYWYSVSSLTKTYLDHWSGWLRTPGADFRAAMAGRPSGASPHSRTRSRPSPTRTWARSTTRPPT
;
A
#
# COMPACT_ATOMS: atom_id res chain seq x y z
N MET A 1 0.89 12.90 -19.73
CA MET A 1 -0.22 12.78 -18.76
C MET A 1 0.25 13.36 -17.44
N SER A 2 -0.53 14.22 -16.80
CA SER A 2 -0.27 14.65 -15.42
C SER A 2 -0.39 13.44 -14.50
N ARG A 3 0.56 13.28 -13.57
CA ARG A 3 0.49 12.19 -12.58
C ARG A 3 -0.52 12.55 -11.50
N ARG A 4 -1.27 11.55 -11.06
CA ARG A 4 -2.26 11.64 -9.99
C ARG A 4 -2.01 10.53 -8.98
N PHE A 5 -1.56 10.90 -7.79
CA PHE A 5 -1.31 9.97 -6.70
C PHE A 5 -2.56 9.79 -5.86
N LEU A 6 -2.92 8.54 -5.60
CA LEU A 6 -3.92 8.18 -4.60
C LEU A 6 -3.21 7.57 -3.38
N PHE A 7 -3.28 8.25 -2.25
CA PHE A 7 -2.86 7.75 -0.95
C PHE A 7 -4.06 7.12 -0.24
N VAL A 8 -4.00 5.81 -0.03
CA VAL A 8 -5.01 5.02 0.69
C VAL A 8 -4.49 4.71 2.08
N LEU A 9 -5.09 5.32 3.10
CA LEU A 9 -4.73 5.15 4.50
C LEU A 9 -5.58 4.07 5.13
N GLY A 10 -4.94 2.95 5.50
CA GLY A 10 -5.57 1.78 6.10
C GLY A 10 -5.56 1.75 7.63
N SER A 11 -5.22 2.85 8.28
CA SER A 11 -5.20 2.91 9.75
C SER A 11 -6.61 3.15 10.30
N ALA A 12 -6.93 2.52 11.44
CA ALA A 12 -8.15 2.82 12.20
C ALA A 12 -8.00 4.05 13.12
N ARG A 13 -6.77 4.56 13.26
CA ARG A 13 -6.43 5.76 14.01
C ARG A 13 -5.90 6.83 13.07
N ASP A 14 -6.32 8.05 13.31
CA ASP A 14 -5.76 9.23 12.66
C ASP A 14 -4.38 9.56 13.24
N GLU A 15 -3.57 10.25 12.45
CA GLU A 15 -2.26 10.78 12.86
C GLU A 15 -1.27 9.71 13.37
N GLY A 16 -1.48 8.44 12.99
CA GLY A 16 -0.57 7.35 13.33
C GLY A 16 0.74 7.40 12.54
N ASN A 17 1.78 6.71 13.04
CA ASN A 17 3.09 6.64 12.37
C ASN A 17 3.02 6.30 10.88
N THR A 18 2.12 5.37 10.50
CA THR A 18 1.92 5.00 9.09
C THR A 18 1.44 6.18 8.24
N GLU A 19 0.48 6.96 8.73
CA GLU A 19 0.00 8.16 8.03
C GLU A 19 1.10 9.20 7.97
N LEU A 20 1.77 9.49 9.09
CA LEU A 20 2.86 10.46 9.13
C LEU A 20 3.97 10.11 8.13
N LEU A 21 4.36 8.84 8.04
CA LEU A 21 5.33 8.38 7.03
C LEU A 21 4.83 8.56 5.60
N ALA A 22 3.55 8.29 5.33
CA ALA A 22 2.96 8.51 4.01
C ALA A 22 2.95 10.01 3.64
N ARG A 23 2.61 10.89 4.59
CA ARG A 23 2.65 12.36 4.42
C ARG A 23 4.06 12.83 4.09
N ARG A 24 5.07 12.37 4.84
CA ARG A 24 6.48 12.69 4.57
C ARG A 24 6.98 12.19 3.22
N ALA A 25 6.51 11.03 2.76
CA ALA A 25 6.82 10.55 1.42
C ALA A 25 6.15 11.41 0.33
N ALA A 26 4.91 11.84 0.57
CA ALA A 26 4.15 12.69 -0.35
C ALA A 26 4.75 14.10 -0.50
N GLU A 27 5.36 14.64 0.55
CA GLU A 27 6.11 15.91 0.51
C GLU A 27 7.29 15.88 -0.48
N GLN A 28 7.80 14.70 -0.85
CA GLN A 28 8.89 14.55 -1.83
C GLN A 28 8.39 14.56 -3.29
N LEU A 29 7.07 14.57 -3.51
CA LEU A 29 6.50 14.63 -4.85
C LEU A 29 6.61 16.06 -5.41
N PRO A 30 6.78 16.23 -6.74
CA PRO A 30 6.69 17.53 -7.37
C PRO A 30 5.37 18.25 -7.04
N ALA A 31 5.43 19.58 -6.87
CA ALA A 31 4.29 20.38 -6.42
C ALA A 31 3.10 20.41 -7.39
N ASP A 32 3.34 20.07 -8.67
CA ASP A 32 2.34 20.01 -9.73
C ASP A 32 1.62 18.65 -9.81
N VAL A 33 2.04 17.65 -9.02
CA VAL A 33 1.40 16.34 -8.97
C VAL A 33 0.13 16.40 -8.12
N GLU A 34 -1.00 15.99 -8.69
CA GLU A 34 -2.25 15.90 -7.95
C GLU A 34 -2.15 14.78 -6.90
N GLN A 35 -2.56 15.07 -5.67
CA GLN A 35 -2.61 14.11 -4.57
C GLN A 35 -4.04 13.99 -4.04
N ARG A 36 -4.59 12.78 -4.09
CA ARG A 36 -5.86 12.43 -3.46
C ARG A 36 -5.59 11.54 -2.26
N TRP A 37 -6.24 11.83 -1.14
CA TRP A 37 -6.13 11.07 0.10
C TRP A 37 -7.47 10.45 0.46
N ILE A 38 -7.47 9.18 0.85
CA ILE A 38 -8.65 8.47 1.33
C ILE A 38 -8.31 7.71 2.60
N HIS A 39 -9.06 7.98 3.67
CA HIS A 39 -9.04 7.20 4.90
C HIS A 39 -10.05 6.06 4.78
N LEU A 40 -9.60 4.80 4.82
CA LEU A 40 -10.50 3.66 4.71
C LEU A 40 -11.45 3.54 5.92
N ALA A 41 -11.05 4.06 7.08
CA ALA A 41 -11.90 4.11 8.27
C ALA A 41 -13.17 4.97 8.06
N GLU A 42 -13.13 5.93 7.14
CA GLU A 42 -14.26 6.81 6.79
C GLU A 42 -15.09 6.28 5.61
N GLN A 43 -14.65 5.18 4.98
CA GLN A 43 -15.30 4.55 3.84
C GLN A 43 -15.73 3.14 4.23
N PRO A 44 -16.85 2.97 4.94
CA PRO A 44 -17.31 1.67 5.39
C PRO A 44 -17.65 0.80 4.17
N LEU A 45 -16.71 -0.07 3.82
CA LEU A 45 -16.92 -1.08 2.79
C LEU A 45 -17.85 -2.16 3.35
N PRO A 46 -18.81 -2.65 2.56
CA PRO A 46 -19.55 -3.83 2.95
C PRO A 46 -18.60 -5.03 3.06
N ASP A 47 -19.00 -6.01 3.87
CA ASP A 47 -18.29 -7.27 4.00
C ASP A 47 -18.04 -7.88 2.62
N PHE A 48 -16.82 -8.37 2.42
CA PHE A 48 -16.45 -8.97 1.14
C PHE A 48 -17.17 -10.31 0.97
N VAL A 49 -17.82 -10.47 -0.19
CA VAL A 49 -18.46 -11.73 -0.60
C VAL A 49 -17.75 -12.25 -1.84
N ASP A 50 -17.27 -13.49 -1.80
CA ASP A 50 -16.60 -14.12 -2.94
C ASP A 50 -17.64 -14.70 -3.93
N LEU A 51 -17.98 -13.90 -4.95
CA LEU A 51 -19.00 -14.25 -5.95
C LEU A 51 -18.45 -15.02 -7.16
N ARG A 52 -17.25 -15.61 -7.08
CA ARG A 52 -16.55 -16.22 -8.23
C ARG A 52 -17.32 -17.31 -8.97
N HIS A 53 -18.35 -17.89 -8.37
CA HIS A 53 -19.09 -19.03 -8.91
C HIS A 53 -20.57 -18.76 -9.20
N ASP A 54 -21.18 -17.74 -8.58
CA ASP A 54 -22.65 -17.67 -8.47
C ASP A 54 -23.28 -16.31 -8.85
N SER A 55 -22.52 -15.31 -9.34
CA SER A 55 -23.12 -14.00 -9.63
C SER A 55 -22.45 -13.19 -10.73
N GLU A 56 -23.26 -12.31 -11.35
CA GLU A 56 -22.76 -11.24 -12.21
C GLU A 56 -22.09 -10.14 -11.38
N TYR A 57 -20.91 -9.72 -11.82
CA TYR A 57 -20.20 -8.59 -11.21
C TYR A 57 -20.73 -7.28 -11.80
N VAL A 58 -21.50 -6.53 -11.02
CA VAL A 58 -22.01 -5.21 -11.43
C VAL A 58 -21.09 -4.10 -10.93
N ARG A 59 -20.92 -3.03 -11.73
CA ARG A 59 -20.17 -1.85 -11.29
C ARG A 59 -20.90 -1.17 -10.13
N PRO A 60 -20.27 -0.99 -8.96
CA PRO A 60 -20.91 -0.32 -7.84
C PRO A 60 -21.26 1.13 -8.21
N PRO A 61 -22.42 1.65 -7.77
CA PRO A 61 -22.79 3.04 -8.02
C PRO A 61 -21.78 4.01 -7.40
N SER A 62 -21.44 5.10 -8.11
CA SER A 62 -20.36 6.03 -7.75
C SER A 62 -20.61 6.84 -6.47
N ASP A 63 -21.83 6.86 -5.92
CA ASP A 63 -22.18 7.48 -4.64
C ASP A 63 -21.93 6.56 -3.42
N THR A 64 -21.84 5.25 -3.65
CA THR A 64 -21.50 4.27 -2.61
C THR A 64 -20.02 4.35 -2.22
N ALA A 65 -19.65 3.89 -1.01
CA ALA A 65 -18.25 3.83 -0.58
C ALA A 65 -17.39 2.99 -1.55
N THR A 66 -17.90 1.82 -1.96
CA THR A 66 -17.24 0.93 -2.93
C THR A 66 -17.03 1.61 -4.29
N GLY A 67 -18.04 2.31 -4.81
CA GLY A 67 -17.94 3.03 -6.09
C GLY A 67 -17.00 4.22 -6.02
N ARG A 68 -17.04 5.01 -4.94
CA ARG A 68 -16.10 6.12 -4.72
C ARG A 68 -14.65 5.64 -4.66
N LEU A 69 -14.41 4.51 -3.99
CA LEU A 69 -13.09 3.87 -3.93
C LEU A 69 -12.66 3.37 -5.31
N LEU A 70 -13.51 2.62 -6.02
CA LEU A 70 -13.23 2.16 -7.38
C LEU A 70 -12.87 3.32 -8.31
N ASP A 71 -13.64 4.41 -8.28
CA ASP A 71 -13.43 5.58 -9.13
C ASP A 71 -12.13 6.30 -8.80
N ALA A 72 -11.80 6.42 -7.50
CA ALA A 72 -10.52 6.94 -7.07
C ALA A 72 -9.36 6.07 -7.55
N THR A 73 -9.48 4.74 -7.38
CA THR A 73 -8.48 3.77 -7.79
C THR A 73 -8.26 3.84 -9.30
N LEU A 74 -9.32 3.82 -10.11
CA LEU A 74 -9.22 3.88 -11.57
C LEU A 74 -8.65 5.22 -12.06
N ALA A 75 -9.00 6.34 -11.43
CA ALA A 75 -8.54 7.65 -11.88
C ALA A 75 -7.09 7.98 -11.49
N ALA A 76 -6.50 7.27 -10.52
CA ALA A 76 -5.10 7.46 -10.13
C ALA A 76 -4.14 6.98 -11.23
N THR A 77 -2.94 7.57 -11.32
CA THR A 77 -1.82 6.97 -12.07
C THR A 77 -0.93 6.13 -11.16
N ASP A 78 -0.84 6.54 -9.89
CA ASP A 78 0.01 5.95 -8.87
C ASP A 78 -0.82 5.73 -7.61
N ILE A 79 -0.72 4.54 -7.00
CA ILE A 79 -1.46 4.21 -5.78
C ILE A 79 -0.46 3.89 -4.68
N VAL A 80 -0.54 4.62 -3.58
CA VAL A 80 0.24 4.40 -2.36
C VAL A 80 -0.70 3.86 -1.28
N ILE A 81 -0.51 2.60 -0.89
CA ILE A 81 -1.27 1.99 0.19
C ILE A 81 -0.42 2.07 1.46
N ALA A 82 -0.88 2.87 2.44
CA ALA A 82 -0.22 3.01 3.72
C ALA A 82 -1.02 2.28 4.79
N SER A 83 -0.52 1.11 5.20
CA SER A 83 -1.13 0.27 6.22
C SER A 83 -0.21 0.10 7.43
N PRO A 84 -0.74 0.15 8.66
CA PRO A 84 0.01 -0.37 9.80
C PRO A 84 0.21 -1.88 9.65
N LEU A 85 1.26 -2.41 10.27
CA LEU A 85 1.54 -3.84 10.35
C LEU A 85 0.87 -4.41 11.59
N TYR A 86 -0.17 -5.23 11.40
CA TYR A 86 -0.87 -5.92 12.47
C TYR A 86 -0.77 -7.43 12.22
N TRP A 87 -0.30 -8.18 13.22
CA TRP A 87 -0.12 -9.63 13.12
C TRP A 87 0.60 -10.08 11.84
N TYR A 88 1.71 -9.40 11.52
CA TYR A 88 2.52 -9.66 10.32
C TYR A 88 1.79 -9.45 8.99
N SER A 89 0.68 -8.70 8.98
CA SER A 89 -0.08 -8.38 7.77
C SER A 89 -0.51 -6.92 7.74
N VAL A 90 -1.12 -6.51 6.61
CA VAL A 90 -1.84 -5.23 6.50
C VAL A 90 -3.04 -5.21 7.44
N SER A 91 -3.59 -4.03 7.71
CA SER A 91 -4.80 -3.86 8.50
C SER A 91 -6.00 -4.53 7.84
N SER A 92 -7.02 -4.85 8.65
CA SER A 92 -8.30 -5.37 8.13
C SER A 92 -8.92 -4.43 7.11
N LEU A 93 -8.93 -3.11 7.36
CA LEU A 93 -9.41 -2.09 6.43
C LEU A 93 -8.72 -2.20 5.06
N THR A 94 -7.38 -2.28 5.06
CA THR A 94 -6.60 -2.42 3.83
C THR A 94 -6.91 -3.73 3.13
N LYS A 95 -6.99 -4.83 3.88
CA LYS A 95 -7.29 -6.15 3.35
C LYS A 95 -8.67 -6.18 2.69
N THR A 96 -9.70 -5.62 3.33
CA THR A 96 -11.04 -5.52 2.77
C THR A 96 -11.04 -4.72 1.47
N TYR A 97 -10.37 -3.56 1.43
CA TYR A 97 -10.21 -2.79 0.20
C TYR A 97 -9.56 -3.60 -0.94
N LEU A 98 -8.50 -4.36 -0.64
CA LEU A 98 -7.84 -5.21 -1.62
C LEU A 98 -8.70 -6.41 -2.06
N ASP A 99 -9.54 -6.95 -1.17
CA ASP A 99 -10.46 -8.05 -1.51
C ASP A 99 -11.50 -7.59 -2.54
N HIS A 100 -12.02 -6.37 -2.41
CA HIS A 100 -12.93 -5.77 -3.38
C HIS A 100 -12.32 -5.61 -4.79
N TRP A 101 -10.99 -5.49 -4.92
CA TRP A 101 -10.34 -5.48 -6.23
C TRP A 101 -10.57 -6.78 -7.01
N SER A 102 -10.73 -7.91 -6.32
CA SER A 102 -11.01 -9.18 -6.98
C SER A 102 -12.35 -9.17 -7.72
N GLY A 103 -13.34 -8.44 -7.20
CA GLY A 103 -14.60 -8.18 -7.88
C GLY A 103 -14.44 -7.20 -9.03
N TRP A 104 -13.72 -6.09 -8.81
CA TRP A 104 -13.50 -5.06 -9.84
C TRP A 104 -12.74 -5.57 -11.07
N LEU A 105 -11.83 -6.53 -10.88
CA LEU A 105 -11.14 -7.23 -11.96
C LEU A 105 -12.09 -8.01 -12.89
N ARG A 106 -13.31 -8.29 -12.43
CA ARG A 106 -14.33 -9.07 -13.14
C ARG A 106 -15.57 -8.23 -13.51
N THR A 107 -15.63 -6.97 -13.06
CA THR A 107 -16.71 -6.04 -13.37
C THR A 107 -16.62 -5.57 -14.84
N PRO A 108 -17.63 -5.85 -15.69
CA PRO A 108 -17.68 -5.35 -17.06
C PRO A 108 -17.68 -3.82 -17.10
N GLY A 109 -16.95 -3.24 -18.06
CA GLY A 109 -16.88 -1.79 -18.26
C GLY A 109 -16.05 -1.02 -17.23
N ALA A 110 -15.43 -1.68 -16.25
CA ALA A 110 -14.51 -1.03 -15.31
C ALA A 110 -13.06 -0.94 -15.83
N ASP A 111 -12.70 -1.76 -16.83
CA ASP A 111 -11.34 -1.88 -17.41
C ASP A 111 -10.21 -1.98 -16.37
N PHE A 112 -10.52 -2.49 -15.17
CA PHE A 112 -9.65 -2.44 -14.01
C PHE A 112 -8.32 -3.14 -14.24
N ARG A 113 -8.34 -4.30 -14.92
CA ARG A 113 -7.13 -5.04 -15.28
C ARG A 113 -6.19 -4.20 -16.16
N ALA A 114 -6.74 -3.54 -17.18
CA ALA A 114 -5.95 -2.70 -18.09
C ALA A 114 -5.42 -1.47 -17.35
N ALA A 115 -6.28 -0.84 -16.52
CA ALA A 115 -5.90 0.30 -15.70
C ALA A 115 -4.72 -0.01 -14.77
N MET A 116 -4.70 -1.19 -14.14
CA MET A 116 -3.65 -1.58 -13.20
C MET A 116 -2.36 -2.10 -13.88
N ALA A 117 -2.42 -2.65 -15.09
CA ALA A 117 -1.27 -3.26 -15.77
C ALA A 117 -0.14 -2.27 -16.12
N GLY A 118 -0.44 -0.97 -16.21
CA GLY A 118 0.53 0.08 -16.57
C GLY A 118 1.12 0.86 -15.39
N ARG A 119 0.87 0.46 -14.14
CA ARG A 119 1.17 1.31 -12.97
C ARG A 119 2.36 0.81 -12.15
N PRO A 120 3.33 1.68 -11.81
CA PRO A 120 4.30 1.36 -10.78
C PRO A 120 3.59 1.33 -9.41
N SER A 121 3.30 0.14 -8.88
CA SER A 121 2.86 -0.01 -7.50
C SER A 121 4.08 0.02 -6.57
N GLY A 122 4.36 1.20 -6.01
CA GLY A 122 5.47 1.41 -5.07
C GLY A 122 5.14 0.86 -3.68
N ALA A 123 5.31 -0.44 -3.45
CA ALA A 123 5.53 -0.94 -2.10
C ALA A 123 6.98 -0.63 -1.75
N SER A 124 7.26 0.31 -0.83
CA SER A 124 8.64 0.58 -0.37
C SER A 124 9.14 -0.63 0.42
N PRO A 125 10.03 -1.48 -0.13
CA PRO A 125 10.60 -2.59 0.60
C PRO A 125 11.88 -2.04 1.24
N HIS A 126 11.78 -1.49 2.44
CA HIS A 126 12.98 -1.25 3.25
C HIS A 126 13.50 -2.58 3.82
N SER A 127 13.98 -3.46 2.94
CA SER A 127 14.93 -4.50 3.33
C SER A 127 16.30 -4.05 2.87
N ARG A 128 17.06 -3.40 3.76
CA ARG A 128 18.51 -3.34 3.58
C ARG A 128 19.01 -4.76 3.64
N THR A 129 19.43 -5.30 2.49
CA THR A 129 20.31 -6.45 2.46
C THR A 129 21.57 -6.05 3.23
N ARG A 130 21.70 -6.52 4.47
CA ARG A 130 22.96 -6.40 5.20
C ARG A 130 23.94 -7.34 4.48
N SER A 131 24.77 -6.79 3.62
CA SER A 131 25.92 -7.49 3.07
C SER A 131 26.74 -8.04 4.24
N ARG A 132 26.75 -9.38 4.34
CA ARG A 132 27.49 -10.13 5.35
C ARG A 132 28.98 -9.81 5.20
N PRO A 133 29.71 -9.32 6.21
CA PRO A 133 31.16 -9.23 6.10
C PRO A 133 31.73 -10.65 6.08
N SER A 134 32.65 -10.92 5.15
CA SER A 134 33.44 -12.15 5.08
C SER A 134 34.21 -12.37 6.39
N PRO A 135 34.24 -13.59 6.95
CA PRO A 135 35.00 -13.87 8.17
C PRO A 135 36.42 -14.24 7.79
N THR A 136 37.30 -13.25 7.64
CA THR A 136 38.74 -13.49 7.65
C THR A 136 39.45 -12.33 8.33
N ARG A 137 39.53 -12.40 9.65
CA ARG A 137 40.66 -11.83 10.39
C ARG A 137 40.93 -12.66 11.64
N THR A 138 42.02 -13.40 11.52
CA THR A 138 42.70 -14.21 12.51
C THR A 138 42.90 -13.42 13.81
N TRP A 139 42.44 -13.98 14.92
CA TRP A 139 42.78 -13.49 16.26
C TRP A 139 44.18 -14.00 16.62
N ALA A 140 45.19 -13.13 16.53
CA ALA A 140 46.48 -13.35 17.18
C ALA A 140 46.42 -12.71 18.58
N ARG A 141 46.46 -13.55 19.61
CA ARG A 141 46.44 -13.18 21.02
C ARG A 141 47.88 -12.81 21.41
N SER A 142 48.21 -11.53 21.59
CA SER A 142 49.48 -11.11 22.18
C SER A 142 49.29 -10.88 23.68
N THR A 143 49.70 -11.86 24.49
CA THR A 143 49.92 -11.68 25.92
C THR A 143 51.32 -11.14 26.15
N THR A 144 51.43 -9.87 26.51
CA THR A 144 52.65 -9.31 27.12
C THR A 144 52.33 -8.94 28.56
N ARG A 145 52.98 -9.62 29.50
CA ARG A 145 52.95 -9.38 30.95
C ARG A 145 53.93 -8.24 31.27
N PRO A 146 53.63 -7.31 32.20
CA PRO A 146 54.62 -6.32 32.65
C PRO A 146 55.61 -6.95 33.65
N PRO A 147 56.83 -6.41 33.79
CA PRO A 147 57.82 -6.88 34.74
C PRO A 147 57.51 -6.42 36.17
N THR A 148 58.12 -7.13 37.11
CA THR A 148 57.99 -7.11 38.58
C THR A 148 58.26 -5.76 39.23
#